data_AF-A0A5C7FLT2-F1
#
_entry.id   AF-A0A5C7FLT2-F1
#
_cell.length_a   1.000
_cell.length_b   1.000
_cell.length_c   1.000
_cell.angle_alpha   90.00
_cell.angle_beta   90.00
_cell.angle_gamma   90.00
#
_symmetry.space_group_name_H-M   'P 1'
#
loop_
_entity.id
_entity.type
_entity.pdbx_description
1 polymer ?
#
loop_
_entity_poly.entity_id
_entity_poly.type
_entity_poly.pdbx_seq_one_letter_code
_entity_poly.pdbx_strand_id
1 'polypeptide(L)'
;MHAKEQLAEQLGEAYGFISEMLDHKVEEVKLAAAEKSALTISKLLTAVIMGILAIIMAIFGLISLAFLLAGDMQTTARGFGIVALIMLVLLVAVFFLRRYIIVNPTVTKVIELFFSEDPKEIPHEQGK
;
A
#
# COMPACT_ATOMS: atom_id res chain seq x y z
N MET A 1 -8.70 -8.19 -58.18
CA MET A 1 -9.52 -7.62 -57.10
C MET A 1 -9.31 -8.38 -55.78
N HIS A 2 -9.28 -9.72 -55.78
CA HIS A 2 -9.04 -10.56 -54.59
C HIS A 2 -7.90 -10.19 -53.61
N ALA A 3 -6.77 -9.66 -54.09
CA ALA A 3 -5.65 -9.31 -53.20
C ALA A 3 -5.94 -8.13 -52.26
N LYS A 4 -6.89 -7.25 -52.61
CA LYS A 4 -7.26 -6.08 -51.79
C LYS A 4 -8.23 -6.47 -50.67
N GLU A 5 -9.16 -7.38 -50.94
CA GLU A 5 -10.04 -7.94 -49.90
C GLU A 5 -9.27 -8.76 -48.86
N GLN A 6 -8.33 -9.62 -49.27
CA GLN A 6 -7.50 -10.38 -48.31
C GLN A 6 -6.65 -9.46 -47.41
N LEU A 7 -6.12 -8.36 -47.97
CA LEU A 7 -5.39 -7.38 -47.18
C LEU A 7 -6.31 -6.62 -46.22
N ALA A 8 -7.53 -6.26 -46.64
CA ALA A 8 -8.49 -5.60 -45.76
C ALA A 8 -8.93 -6.50 -44.60
N GLU A 9 -9.09 -7.80 -44.86
CA GLU A 9 -9.50 -8.79 -43.86
C GLU A 9 -8.37 -9.06 -42.83
N GLN A 10 -7.13 -9.26 -43.30
CA GLN A 10 -5.96 -9.40 -42.41
C GLN A 10 -5.68 -8.13 -41.58
N LEU A 11 -5.91 -6.94 -42.16
CA LEU A 11 -5.78 -5.68 -41.44
C LEU A 11 -6.90 -5.50 -40.40
N GLY A 12 -8.12 -5.97 -40.69
CA GLY A 12 -9.24 -5.99 -39.76
C GLY A 12 -9.01 -6.91 -38.57
N GLU A 13 -8.53 -8.14 -38.81
CA GLU A 13 -8.20 -9.09 -37.75
C GLU A 13 -7.02 -8.62 -36.89
N ALA A 14 -5.96 -8.08 -37.52
CA ALA A 14 -4.83 -7.51 -36.80
C ALA A 14 -5.24 -6.29 -35.95
N TYR A 15 -6.12 -5.44 -36.47
CA TYR A 15 -6.65 -4.30 -35.72
C TYR A 15 -7.49 -4.74 -34.51
N GLY A 16 -8.34 -5.77 -34.68
CA GLY A 16 -9.12 -6.36 -33.59
C GLY A 16 -8.21 -6.93 -32.48
N PHE A 17 -7.19 -7.71 -32.84
CA PHE A 17 -6.23 -8.27 -31.89
C PHE A 17 -5.43 -7.19 -31.15
N ILE A 18 -5.01 -6.13 -31.84
CA ILE A 18 -4.28 -5.01 -31.23
C ILE A 18 -5.20 -4.23 -30.30
N SER A 19 -6.47 -4.03 -30.66
CA SER A 19 -7.48 -3.37 -29.82
C SER A 19 -7.70 -4.13 -28.51
N GLU A 20 -7.91 -5.44 -28.59
CA GLU A 20 -8.11 -6.31 -27.43
C GLU A 20 -6.89 -6.29 -26.49
N MET A 21 -5.68 -6.39 -27.06
CA MET A 21 -4.43 -6.30 -26.29
C MET A 21 -4.22 -4.92 -25.64
N LEU A 22 -4.71 -3.85 -26.27
CA LEU A 22 -4.65 -2.50 -25.73
C LEU A 22 -5.64 -2.32 -24.58
N ASP A 23 -6.87 -2.83 -24.70
CA ASP A 23 -7.86 -2.73 -23.63
C ASP A 23 -7.41 -3.44 -22.35
N HIS A 24 -6.86 -4.65 -22.47
CA HIS A 24 -6.29 -5.37 -21.32
C HIS A 24 -5.12 -4.61 -20.68
N LYS A 25 -4.20 -4.06 -21.47
CA LYS A 25 -3.09 -3.24 -20.96
C LYS A 25 -3.56 -1.96 -20.27
N VAL A 26 -4.61 -1.33 -20.79
CA VAL A 26 -5.19 -0.10 -20.20
C VAL A 26 -5.82 -0.42 -18.84
N GLU A 27 -6.52 -1.54 -18.74
CA GLU A 27 -7.14 -1.99 -17.49
C GLU A 27 -6.09 -2.34 -16.41
N GLU A 28 -5.04 -3.08 -16.79
CA GLU A 28 -3.90 -3.37 -15.91
C GLU A 28 -3.21 -2.10 -15.41
N VAL A 29 -2.96 -1.13 -16.31
CA VAL A 29 -2.33 0.14 -15.94
C VAL A 29 -3.21 0.95 -15.00
N LYS A 30 -4.52 0.99 -15.26
CA LYS A 30 -5.49 1.70 -14.41
C LYS A 30 -5.55 1.09 -13.01
N LEU A 31 -5.52 -0.24 -12.92
CA LEU A 31 -5.56 -0.95 -11.65
C LEU A 31 -4.24 -0.80 -10.87
N ALA A 32 -3.09 -0.95 -11.54
CA ALA A 32 -1.78 -0.72 -10.94
C ALA A 32 -1.59 0.73 -10.46
N ALA A 33 -2.16 1.71 -11.18
CA ALA A 33 -2.18 3.11 -10.76
C ALA A 33 -3.06 3.31 -9.52
N ALA A 34 -4.25 2.68 -9.47
CA ALA A 34 -5.12 2.71 -8.30
C ALA A 34 -4.47 2.07 -7.07
N GLU A 35 -3.81 0.92 -7.24
CA GLU A 35 -3.11 0.24 -6.15
C GLU A 35 -1.92 1.06 -5.64
N LYS A 36 -1.04 1.51 -6.53
CA LYS A 36 0.13 2.33 -6.14
C LYS A 36 -0.29 3.63 -5.46
N SER A 37 -1.35 4.28 -5.94
CA SER A 37 -1.87 5.50 -5.31
C SER A 37 -2.44 5.21 -3.92
N ALA A 38 -3.26 4.17 -3.76
CA ALA A 38 -3.79 3.76 -2.46
C ALA A 38 -2.68 3.41 -1.44
N LEU A 39 -1.64 2.70 -1.87
CA LEU A 39 -0.49 2.36 -1.02
C LEU A 39 0.32 3.60 -0.63
N THR A 40 0.51 4.51 -1.57
CA THR A 40 1.26 5.75 -1.33
C THR A 40 0.51 6.62 -0.33
N ILE A 41 -0.80 6.78 -0.50
CA ILE A 41 -1.68 7.51 0.42
C ILE A 41 -1.65 6.85 1.81
N SER A 42 -1.80 5.53 1.89
CA SER A 42 -1.76 4.80 3.15
C SER A 42 -0.41 4.97 3.89
N LYS A 43 0.70 4.88 3.17
CA LYS A 43 2.05 5.13 3.72
C LYS A 43 2.21 6.57 4.20
N LEU A 44 1.74 7.54 3.42
CA LEU A 44 1.81 8.96 3.74
C LEU A 44 0.98 9.28 4.99
N LEU A 45 -0.26 8.78 5.06
CA LEU A 45 -1.15 8.95 6.20
C LEU A 45 -0.53 8.37 7.47
N THR A 46 0.03 7.16 7.36
CA THR A 46 0.74 6.51 8.48
C THR A 46 1.94 7.32 8.94
N ALA A 47 2.73 7.86 8.01
CA ALA A 47 3.88 8.71 8.32
C ALA A 47 3.45 10.01 9.02
N VAL A 48 2.36 10.64 8.58
CA VAL A 48 1.80 11.84 9.22
C VAL A 48 1.35 11.55 10.65
N ILE A 49 0.60 10.46 10.87
CA ILE A 49 0.13 10.08 12.22
C ILE A 49 1.32 9.83 13.15
N MET A 50 2.32 9.07 12.68
CA MET A 50 3.55 8.84 13.44
C MET A 50 4.30 10.15 13.74
N GLY A 51 4.38 11.05 12.77
CA GLY A 51 5.02 12.35 12.95
C GLY A 51 4.34 13.19 14.02
N ILE A 52 3.01 13.26 14.01
CA ILE A 52 2.23 13.99 15.02
C ILE A 52 2.46 13.39 16.41
N LEU A 53 2.37 12.06 16.56
CA LEU A 53 2.64 11.37 17.83
C LEU A 53 4.06 11.61 18.33
N ALA A 54 5.05 11.59 17.43
CA ALA A 54 6.45 11.84 17.77
C ALA A 54 6.67 13.28 18.26
N ILE A 55 6.06 14.27 17.60
CA ILE A 55 6.14 15.68 18.00
C ILE A 55 5.50 15.87 19.38
N ILE A 56 4.32 15.32 19.61
CA ILE A 56 3.63 15.40 20.91
C ILE A 56 4.49 14.78 22.00
N MET A 57 5.02 13.58 21.76
CA MET A 57 5.92 12.89 22.68
C MET A 57 7.18 13.72 22.98
N ALA A 58 7.80 14.31 21.96
CA ALA A 58 8.98 15.16 22.11
C ALA A 58 8.69 16.42 22.94
N ILE A 59 7.54 17.09 22.71
CA ILE A 59 7.13 18.26 23.50
C ILE A 59 6.98 17.88 24.98
N PHE A 60 6.25 16.81 25.28
CA PHE A 60 6.09 16.35 26.67
C PHE A 60 7.41 15.93 27.31
N GLY A 61 8.28 15.27 26.54
CA GLY A 61 9.63 14.90 26.98
C GLY A 61 10.51 16.12 27.28
N LEU A 62 10.49 17.14 26.42
CA LEU A 62 11.24 18.39 26.61
C LEU A 62 10.72 19.19 27.80
N ILE A 63 9.40 19.26 28.01
CA ILE A 63 8.80 19.89 29.18
C ILE A 63 9.23 19.16 30.46
N SER A 64 9.16 17.82 30.47
CA SER A 64 9.65 17.01 31.59
C SER A 64 11.12 17.27 31.88
N LEU A 65 11.96 17.31 30.84
CA LEU A 65 13.39 17.57 30.95
C LEU A 65 13.68 18.99 31.46
N ALA A 66 12.94 19.99 31.01
CA ALA A 66 13.06 21.37 31.46
C ALA A 66 12.75 21.49 32.96
N PHE A 67 11.68 20.85 33.46
CA PHE A 67 11.39 20.82 34.90
C PHE A 67 12.44 20.05 35.70
N LEU A 68 13.01 18.98 35.14
CA LEU A 68 14.08 18.22 35.78
C LEU A 68 15.37 19.06 35.92
N LEU A 69 15.72 19.84 34.89
CA LEU A 69 16.87 20.76 34.88
C LEU A 69 16.66 22.00 35.75
N ALA A 70 15.44 22.53 35.82
CA ALA A 70 15.11 23.72 36.60
C ALA A 70 15.12 23.46 38.13
N GLY A 71 15.14 22.20 38.57
CA GLY A 71 15.11 21.83 39.99
C GLY A 71 13.77 22.06 40.68
N ASP A 72 12.84 22.77 40.03
CA ASP A 72 11.50 23.07 40.55
C ASP A 72 10.51 21.94 40.24
N MET A 73 9.81 21.50 41.30
CA MET A 73 8.75 20.49 41.30
C MET A 73 9.10 19.17 40.58
N GLN A 74 9.90 18.32 41.24
CA GLN A 74 10.16 16.94 40.78
C GLN A 74 8.88 16.14 40.48
N THR A 75 7.79 16.39 41.19
CA THR A 75 6.49 15.71 40.98
C THR A 75 5.88 16.05 39.62
N THR A 76 5.97 17.32 39.18
CA THR A 76 5.46 17.77 37.89
C THR A 76 6.30 17.24 36.73
N ALA A 77 7.64 17.28 36.88
CA ALA A 77 8.58 16.71 35.91
C ALA A 77 8.30 15.21 35.67
N ARG A 78 8.08 14.45 36.74
CA ARG A 78 7.76 13.01 36.68
C ARG A 78 6.43 12.75 35.96
N GLY A 79 5.41 13.57 36.18
CA GLY A 79 4.11 13.46 35.51
C GLY A 79 4.25 13.57 33.99
N PHE A 80 4.91 14.62 33.50
CA PHE A 80 5.16 14.79 32.06
C PHE A 80 6.08 13.71 31.48
N GLY A 81 7.05 13.23 32.26
CA GLY A 81 7.94 12.15 31.85
C GLY A 81 7.21 10.81 31.67
N ILE A 82 6.25 10.50 32.56
CA ILE A 82 5.40 9.31 32.44
C ILE A 82 4.52 9.41 31.18
N VAL A 83 3.92 10.58 30.91
CA VAL A 83 3.11 10.80 29.70
C VAL A 83 3.97 10.63 28.44
N ALA A 84 5.21 11.15 28.44
CA ALA A 84 6.15 10.96 27.33
C ALA A 84 6.50 9.47 27.14
N LEU A 85 6.70 8.71 28.22
CA LEU A 85 6.93 7.26 28.17
C LEU A 85 5.73 6.49 27.62
N ILE A 86 4.51 6.82 28.06
CA ILE A 86 3.28 6.21 27.53
C ILE A 86 3.14 6.51 26.04
N MET A 87 3.40 7.74 25.63
CA MET A 87 3.38 8.13 24.21
C MET A 87 4.46 7.40 23.40
N LEU A 88 5.64 7.17 23.98
CA LEU A 88 6.71 6.40 23.35
C LEU A 88 6.29 4.94 23.15
N VAL A 89 5.67 4.31 24.16
CA VAL A 89 5.13 2.95 24.04
C VAL A 89 4.05 2.87 22.97
N LEU A 90 3.14 3.85 22.93
CA LEU A 90 2.12 3.96 21.87
C LEU A 90 2.75 4.10 20.48
N LEU A 91 3.79 4.92 20.33
CA LEU A 91 4.51 5.10 19.08
C LEU A 91 5.16 3.79 18.64
N VAL A 92 5.82 3.07 19.54
CA VAL A 92 6.41 1.75 19.25
C VAL A 92 5.33 0.73 18.87
N ALA A 93 4.20 0.69 19.58
CA ALA A 93 3.09 -0.19 19.25
C ALA A 93 2.54 0.09 17.84
N VAL A 94 2.32 1.36 17.50
CA VAL A 94 1.90 1.79 16.16
C VAL A 94 2.98 1.47 15.11
N PHE A 95 4.26 1.56 15.46
CA PHE A 95 5.38 1.22 14.58
C PHE A 95 5.44 -0.28 14.24
N PHE A 96 5.22 -1.16 15.23
CA PHE A 96 5.14 -2.60 14.98
C PHE A 96 3.87 -2.95 14.19
N LEU A 97 2.73 -2.34 14.51
CA LEU A 97 1.47 -2.59 13.81
C LEU A 97 1.51 -2.14 12.34
N ARG A 98 2.24 -1.07 12.03
CA ARG A 98 2.52 -0.62 10.64
C ARG A 98 3.10 -1.74 9.79
N ARG A 99 4.00 -2.56 10.35
CA ARG A 99 4.65 -3.65 9.59
C ARG A 99 3.67 -4.78 9.25
N TYR A 100 2.67 -5.02 10.10
CA TYR A 100 1.65 -6.04 9.90
C TYR A 100 0.54 -5.60 8.92
N ILE A 101 0.15 -4.33 8.93
CA ILE A 101 -0.98 -3.81 8.15
C ILE A 101 -0.60 -3.44 6.71
N ILE A 102 0.62 -2.94 6.44
CA ILE A 102 0.97 -2.32 5.14
C ILE A 102 1.74 -3.26 4.18
N VAL A 103 2.56 -4.18 4.69
CA VAL A 103 3.46 -4.97 3.81
C VAL A 103 2.81 -6.27 3.33
N ASN A 104 1.96 -6.90 4.14
CA ASN A 104 1.43 -8.23 3.86
C ASN A 104 0.25 -8.28 2.86
N PRO A 105 -0.71 -7.32 2.82
CA PRO A 105 -1.85 -7.42 1.89
C PRO A 105 -1.52 -6.96 0.47
N THR A 106 -0.47 -6.16 0.26
CA THR A 106 -0.09 -5.68 -1.08
C THR A 106 0.43 -6.79 -1.97
N VAL A 107 1.39 -7.57 -1.46
CA VAL A 107 2.00 -8.66 -2.25
C VAL A 107 0.97 -9.78 -2.48
N THR A 108 0.13 -10.06 -1.48
CA THR A 108 -0.94 -11.07 -1.58
C THR A 108 -2.03 -10.65 -2.58
N LYS A 109 -2.44 -9.37 -2.63
CA LYS A 109 -3.44 -8.91 -3.61
C LYS A 109 -2.89 -8.83 -5.04
N VAL A 110 -1.63 -8.46 -5.22
CA VAL A 110 -0.99 -8.53 -6.56
C VAL A 110 -0.91 -9.98 -7.01
N ILE A 111 -0.50 -10.91 -6.14
CA ILE A 111 -0.41 -12.33 -6.50
C ILE A 111 -1.81 -12.92 -6.75
N GLU A 112 -2.83 -12.63 -5.93
CA GLU A 112 -4.21 -13.08 -6.23
C GLU A 112 -4.71 -12.51 -7.56
N LEU A 113 -4.42 -11.25 -7.87
CA LEU A 113 -4.99 -10.59 -9.04
C LEU A 113 -4.25 -10.96 -10.35
N PHE A 114 -2.97 -11.35 -10.28
CA PHE A 114 -2.22 -11.90 -11.42
C PHE A 114 -2.37 -13.42 -11.58
N PHE A 115 -2.78 -14.16 -10.54
CA PHE A 115 -2.88 -15.62 -10.57
C PHE A 115 -4.32 -16.17 -10.41
N SER A 116 -5.36 -15.33 -10.41
CA SER A 116 -6.77 -15.79 -10.37
C SER A 116 -7.42 -15.98 -11.75
N GLU A 117 -6.71 -15.72 -12.84
CA GLU A 117 -7.17 -16.03 -14.20
C GLU A 117 -6.20 -16.99 -14.91
N ASP A 118 -6.03 -18.19 -14.33
CA ASP A 118 -5.93 -19.43 -15.09
C ASP A 118 -6.07 -20.62 -14.12
N PRO A 119 -7.27 -21.22 -14.09
CA PRO A 119 -7.39 -22.47 -14.81
C PRO A 119 -8.60 -22.42 -15.73
N LYS A 120 -8.37 -22.06 -17.00
CA LYS A 120 -9.24 -22.54 -18.07
C LYS A 120 -9.28 -24.06 -18.01
N GLU A 121 -10.47 -24.57 -17.76
CA GLU A 121 -10.86 -25.96 -17.97
C GLU A 121 -10.33 -26.45 -19.33
N ILE A 122 -9.70 -27.63 -19.34
CA ILE A 122 -9.57 -28.43 -20.56
C ILE A 122 -10.58 -29.58 -20.43
N PRO A 123 -11.62 -29.65 -21.28
CA PRO A 123 -12.60 -30.74 -21.29
C PRO A 123 -12.05 -32.02 -21.96
N HIS A 124 -12.32 -33.15 -21.29
CA HIS A 124 -12.57 -34.54 -21.73
C HIS A 124 -11.66 -35.34 -22.72
N GLU A 125 -11.57 -36.63 -22.38
CA GLU A 125 -11.15 -37.83 -23.14
C GLU A 125 -9.64 -38.15 -23.27
N GLN A 126 -9.19 -39.25 -22.63
CA GLN A 126 -9.15 -40.59 -23.28
C GLN A 126 -8.82 -41.73 -22.29
N GLY A 127 -9.67 -42.77 -22.33
CA GLY A 127 -9.33 -44.20 -22.33
C GLY A 127 -8.38 -44.80 -21.29
N LYS A 128 -8.94 -45.61 -20.38
CA LYS A 128 -8.75 -47.07 -20.36
C LYS A 128 -9.83 -47.75 -19.52
#